data_AF-A0A928YRF2-F1
#
_entry.id   AF-A0A928YRF2-F1
#
_cell.length_a   1.000
_cell.length_b   1.000
_cell.length_c   1.000
_cell.angle_alpha   90.00
_cell.angle_beta   90.00
_cell.angle_gamma   90.00
#
_symmetry.space_group_name_H-M   'P 1'
#
loop_
_entity.id
_entity.type
_entity.pdbx_description
1 polymer ?
#
loop_
_entity_poly.entity_id
_entity_poly.type
_entity_poly.pdbx_seq_one_letter_code
_entity_poly.pdbx_strand_id
1 'polypeptide(L)'
;MKNLVKIALLGTMIGSVVACNNSPQEKAQNASESAASHADAAATRAANAEDVAVNNAAAAILYSDIAAANNAVSTIQTPALEKNESKDLAKSLADLIIKRINATTVEDATKAETHIAEERSKINQKALDNKITTADRDAILKYGDDMIAAAKTAAGLQ
;
A
#
# COMPACT_ATOMS: atom_id res chain seq x y z
N MET A 1 -35.74 -11.15 -12.34
CA MET A 1 -35.18 -10.69 -11.05
C MET A 1 -33.67 -10.61 -11.21
N LYS A 2 -33.13 -9.45 -11.60
CA LYS A 2 -31.67 -9.24 -11.70
C LYS A 2 -31.21 -8.70 -10.35
N ASN A 3 -30.43 -9.50 -9.62
CA ASN A 3 -29.96 -9.16 -8.29
C ASN A 3 -29.02 -7.96 -8.37
N LEU A 4 -29.45 -6.85 -7.76
CA LEU A 4 -28.70 -5.63 -7.55
C LEU A 4 -27.53 -5.93 -6.60
N VAL A 5 -26.31 -5.96 -7.12
CA VAL A 5 -25.09 -5.90 -6.31
C VAL A 5 -25.05 -4.50 -5.70
N LYS A 6 -25.45 -4.40 -4.43
CA LYS A 6 -25.32 -3.17 -3.64
C LYS A 6 -23.86 -3.00 -3.25
N ILE A 7 -23.07 -2.37 -4.12
CA ILE A 7 -21.74 -1.88 -3.75
C ILE A 7 -21.97 -0.62 -2.92
N ALA A 8 -21.77 -0.73 -1.61
CA ALA A 8 -21.82 0.39 -0.68
C ALA A 8 -20.56 1.25 -0.90
N LEU A 9 -20.68 2.26 -1.77
CA LEU A 9 -19.71 3.34 -1.87
C LEU A 9 -19.87 4.25 -0.63
N LEU A 10 -19.15 3.94 0.45
CA LEU A 10 -18.97 4.91 1.53
C LEU A 10 -17.88 5.90 1.10
N GLY A 11 -18.31 6.95 0.41
CA GLY A 11 -17.50 8.14 0.20
C GLY A 11 -17.30 8.85 1.53
N THR A 12 -16.07 8.86 2.02
CA THR A 12 -15.59 9.84 2.99
C THR A 12 -14.52 10.67 2.31
N MET A 13 -14.94 11.81 1.75
CA MET A 13 -14.03 12.91 1.50
C MET A 13 -13.51 13.42 2.84
N ILE A 14 -12.20 13.37 3.04
CA ILE A 14 -11.52 14.26 3.98
C ILE A 14 -10.48 14.98 3.17
N GLY A 15 -10.78 16.25 2.87
CA GLY A 15 -9.80 17.16 2.32
C GLY A 15 -8.78 17.53 3.38
N SER A 16 -7.52 17.57 2.98
CA SER A 16 -6.57 18.54 3.49
C SER A 16 -5.54 18.80 2.41
N VAL A 17 -5.41 20.09 2.09
CA VAL A 17 -4.41 20.67 1.22
C VAL A 17 -3.04 20.38 1.83
N VAL A 18 -2.17 19.62 1.15
CA VAL A 18 -0.81 19.35 1.65
C VAL A 18 0.19 19.80 0.60
N ALA A 19 0.95 20.84 0.98
CA ALA A 19 2.20 21.21 0.32
C ALA A 19 3.10 19.96 0.24
N CYS A 20 3.65 19.68 -0.95
CA CYS A 20 4.39 18.47 -1.30
C CYS A 20 5.43 18.03 -0.25
N ASN A 21 5.02 17.19 0.70
CA ASN A 21 5.91 16.33 1.44
C ASN A 21 5.71 14.90 0.91
N ASN A 22 6.79 14.13 0.84
CA ASN A 22 6.88 12.92 0.02
C ASN A 22 7.06 11.68 0.92
N SER A 23 6.34 11.65 2.05
CA SER A 23 6.42 10.56 3.04
C SER A 23 5.72 9.30 2.54
N PRO A 24 6.09 8.11 3.06
CA PRO A 24 5.37 6.88 2.73
C PRO A 24 3.87 6.96 3.05
N GLN A 25 3.48 7.58 4.15
CA GLN A 25 2.06 7.74 4.53
C GLN A 25 1.29 8.59 3.51
N GLU A 26 1.87 9.71 3.07
CA GLU A 26 1.26 10.56 2.03
C GLU A 26 1.20 9.84 0.68
N LYS A 27 2.24 9.08 0.31
CA LYS A 27 2.22 8.25 -0.90
C LYS A 27 1.13 7.20 -0.85
N ALA A 28 0.96 6.53 0.29
CA ALA A 28 -0.11 5.58 0.50
C ALA A 28 -1.47 6.27 0.40
N GLN A 29 -1.67 7.41 1.06
CA GLN A 29 -2.93 8.16 0.99
C GLN A 29 -3.27 8.59 -0.46
N ASN A 30 -2.31 9.18 -1.18
CA ASN A 30 -2.50 9.57 -2.58
C ASN A 30 -2.80 8.38 -3.49
N ALA A 31 -2.11 7.26 -3.27
CA ALA A 31 -2.37 6.02 -4.01
C ALA A 31 -3.75 5.45 -3.69
N SER A 32 -4.20 5.55 -2.44
CA SER A 32 -5.55 5.15 -2.02
C SER A 32 -6.62 5.95 -2.75
N GLU A 33 -6.49 7.28 -2.79
CA GLU A 33 -7.44 8.16 -3.48
C GLU A 33 -7.50 7.89 -4.99
N SER A 34 -6.33 7.71 -5.61
CA SER A 34 -6.24 7.36 -7.04
C SER A 34 -6.87 6.00 -7.32
N ALA A 35 -6.59 4.99 -6.49
CA ALA A 35 -7.15 3.65 -6.63
C ALA A 35 -8.67 3.65 -6.44
N ALA A 36 -9.20 4.38 -5.46
CA ALA A 36 -10.65 4.52 -5.27
C ALA A 36 -11.32 5.11 -6.52
N SER A 37 -10.74 6.16 -7.11
CA SER A 37 -11.23 6.75 -8.36
C SER A 37 -11.21 5.75 -9.53
N HIS A 38 -10.15 4.94 -9.64
CA HIS A 38 -10.08 3.87 -10.64
C HIS A 38 -11.13 2.77 -10.40
N ALA A 39 -11.40 2.40 -9.15
CA ALA A 39 -12.42 1.44 -8.78
C ALA A 39 -13.81 1.90 -9.20
N ASP A 40 -14.16 3.16 -8.91
CA ASP A 40 -15.44 3.77 -9.27
C ASP A 40 -15.66 3.81 -10.79
N ALA A 41 -14.62 4.20 -11.53
CA ALA A 41 -14.64 4.23 -12.98
C ALA A 41 -14.81 2.82 -13.57
N ALA A 42 -14.10 1.82 -13.02
CA ALA A 42 -14.21 0.44 -13.47
C ALA A 42 -15.60 -0.16 -13.15
N ALA A 43 -16.15 0.09 -11.97
CA ALA A 43 -17.50 -0.33 -11.59
C ALA A 43 -18.56 0.28 -12.51
N THR A 44 -18.43 1.57 -12.82
CA THR A 44 -19.32 2.26 -13.77
C THR A 44 -19.25 1.62 -15.15
N ARG A 45 -18.06 1.29 -15.66
CA ARG A 45 -17.92 0.60 -16.95
C ARG A 45 -18.52 -0.80 -16.91
N ALA A 46 -18.33 -1.55 -15.82
CA ALA A 46 -18.91 -2.88 -15.66
C ALA A 46 -20.45 -2.85 -15.72
N ALA A 47 -21.07 -1.82 -15.15
CA ALA A 47 -22.52 -1.66 -15.18
C ALA A 47 -23.08 -1.34 -16.58
N ASN A 48 -22.26 -0.78 -17.48
CA ASN A 48 -22.69 -0.27 -18.78
C ASN A 48 -22.24 -1.11 -19.99
N ALA A 49 -21.34 -2.09 -19.82
CA ALA A 49 -20.78 -2.88 -20.91
C ALA A 49 -20.99 -4.38 -20.69
N GLU A 50 -21.80 -5.04 -21.51
CA GLU A 50 -22.11 -6.49 -21.36
C GLU A 50 -20.90 -7.40 -21.66
N ASP A 51 -20.14 -7.13 -22.72
CA ASP A 51 -19.08 -8.03 -23.22
C ASP A 51 -17.77 -7.97 -22.39
N VAL A 52 -17.55 -6.85 -21.70
CA VAL A 52 -16.35 -6.64 -20.85
C VAL A 52 -16.70 -6.43 -19.38
N ALA A 53 -17.95 -6.70 -18.99
CA ALA A 53 -18.45 -6.52 -17.62
C ALA A 53 -17.55 -7.21 -16.60
N VAL A 54 -17.14 -8.45 -16.88
CA VAL A 54 -16.33 -9.28 -15.98
C VAL A 54 -14.95 -8.68 -15.77
N ASN A 55 -14.28 -8.25 -16.84
CA ASN A 55 -12.95 -7.63 -16.75
C ASN A 55 -13.01 -6.30 -15.98
N ASN A 56 -14.03 -5.49 -16.24
CA ASN A 56 -14.22 -4.23 -15.52
C ASN A 56 -14.59 -4.44 -14.05
N ALA A 57 -15.39 -5.47 -13.73
CA ALA A 57 -15.70 -5.85 -12.36
C ALA A 57 -14.46 -6.34 -11.61
N ALA A 58 -13.63 -7.17 -12.25
CA ALA A 58 -12.36 -7.61 -11.69
C ALA A 58 -11.41 -6.43 -11.42
N ALA A 59 -11.33 -5.48 -12.35
CA ALA A 59 -10.56 -4.25 -12.16
C ALA A 59 -11.11 -3.40 -11.00
N ALA A 60 -12.43 -3.29 -10.85
CA ALA A 60 -13.05 -2.56 -9.75
C ALA A 60 -12.69 -3.18 -8.38
N ILE A 61 -12.72 -4.51 -8.28
CA ILE A 61 -12.30 -5.24 -7.07
C ILE A 61 -10.82 -4.98 -6.79
N LEU A 62 -9.95 -5.18 -7.79
CA LEU A 62 -8.51 -4.96 -7.65
C LEU A 62 -8.20 -3.55 -7.13
N TYR A 63 -8.77 -2.52 -7.74
CA TYR A 63 -8.52 -1.14 -7.33
C TYR A 63 -9.16 -0.80 -5.97
N SER A 64 -10.29 -1.42 -5.62
CA SER A 64 -10.87 -1.31 -4.28
C SER A 64 -9.92 -1.90 -3.22
N ASP A 65 -9.33 -3.06 -3.49
CA ASP A 65 -8.38 -3.72 -2.57
C ASP A 65 -7.11 -2.89 -2.42
N ILE A 66 -6.59 -2.33 -3.52
CA ILE A 66 -5.44 -1.40 -3.50
C ILE A 66 -5.77 -0.16 -2.65
N ALA A 67 -6.95 0.41 -2.81
CA ALA A 67 -7.38 1.58 -2.03
C ALA A 67 -7.44 1.24 -0.54
N ALA A 68 -8.12 0.15 -0.18
CA ALA A 68 -8.25 -0.30 1.21
C ALA A 68 -6.88 -0.56 1.85
N ALA A 69 -5.99 -1.27 1.15
CA ALA A 69 -4.64 -1.57 1.63
C ALA A 69 -3.80 -0.30 1.86
N ASN A 70 -3.80 0.63 0.90
CA ASN A 70 -3.07 1.88 1.03
C ASN A 70 -3.64 2.77 2.14
N ASN A 71 -4.96 2.86 2.27
CA ASN A 71 -5.60 3.60 3.36
C ASN A 71 -5.15 3.04 4.72
N ALA A 72 -5.19 1.72 4.90
CA ALA A 72 -4.74 1.09 6.14
C ALA A 72 -3.25 1.37 6.43
N VAL A 73 -2.39 1.25 5.41
CA VAL A 73 -0.96 1.54 5.53
C VAL A 73 -0.67 3.00 5.88
N SER A 74 -1.44 3.95 5.34
CA SER A 74 -1.25 5.38 5.59
C SER A 74 -1.39 5.74 7.08
N THR A 75 -2.12 4.93 7.85
CA THR A 75 -2.34 5.12 9.29
C THR A 75 -1.21 4.58 10.16
N ILE A 76 -0.32 3.75 9.60
CA ILE A 76 0.79 3.16 10.35
C ILE A 76 1.88 4.21 10.55
N GLN A 77 2.12 4.59 11.81
CA GLN A 77 3.10 5.62 12.14
C GLN A 77 4.53 5.13 11.91
N THR A 78 5.34 5.97 11.28
CA THR A 78 6.79 5.73 11.18
C THR A 78 7.38 5.72 12.59
N PRO A 79 8.20 4.72 12.96
CA PRO A 79 8.83 4.68 14.27
C PRO A 79 9.75 5.88 14.49
N ALA A 80 9.90 6.29 15.76
CA ALA A 80 10.92 7.25 16.13
C ALA A 80 12.29 6.59 16.05
N LEU A 81 13.12 7.03 15.10
CA LEU A 81 14.44 6.46 14.83
C LEU A 81 15.54 7.49 15.10
N GLU A 82 16.62 7.04 15.73
CA GLU A 82 17.67 7.94 16.21
C GLU A 82 18.58 8.42 15.07
N LYS A 83 18.93 7.53 14.14
CA LYS A 83 19.88 7.82 13.05
C LYS A 83 19.17 8.16 11.74
N ASN A 84 19.76 9.08 10.96
CA ASN A 84 19.26 9.39 9.62
C ASN A 84 19.29 8.16 8.70
N GLU A 85 20.34 7.34 8.79
CA GLU A 85 20.42 6.08 8.02
C GLU A 85 19.26 5.13 8.36
N SER A 86 18.83 5.06 9.62
CA SER A 86 17.66 4.28 10.04
C SER A 86 16.37 4.82 9.40
N LYS A 87 16.20 6.15 9.37
CA LYS A 87 15.04 6.81 8.73
C LYS A 87 14.98 6.54 7.23
N ASP A 88 16.12 6.59 6.55
CA ASP A 88 16.21 6.33 5.11
C ASP A 88 15.87 4.86 4.80
N LEU A 89 16.37 3.92 5.61
CA LEU A 89 16.02 2.50 5.49
C LEU A 89 14.53 2.24 5.74
N ALA A 90 13.94 2.87 6.76
CA ALA A 90 12.50 2.77 7.04
C ALA A 90 11.65 3.28 5.87
N LYS A 91 12.02 4.44 5.32
CA LYS A 91 11.35 5.03 4.16
C LYS A 91 11.49 4.14 2.92
N SER A 92 12.69 3.62 2.65
CA SER A 92 12.96 2.73 1.53
C SER A 92 12.09 1.47 1.59
N LEU A 93 12.06 0.80 2.74
CA LEU A 93 11.24 -0.38 2.95
C LEU A 93 9.74 -0.08 2.77
N ALA A 94 9.26 1.03 3.35
CA ALA A 94 7.87 1.44 3.25
C ALA A 94 7.46 1.78 1.80
N ASP A 95 8.32 2.50 1.06
CA ASP A 95 8.10 2.81 -0.37
C ASP A 95 7.99 1.53 -1.22
N LEU A 96 8.81 0.51 -0.92
CA LEU A 96 8.73 -0.78 -1.60
C LEU A 96 7.44 -1.55 -1.27
N ILE A 97 6.98 -1.50 -0.03
CA ILE A 97 5.70 -2.10 0.39
C ILE A 97 4.53 -1.40 -0.31
N ILE A 98 4.52 -0.07 -0.36
CA ILE A 98 3.51 0.70 -1.10
C ILE A 98 3.56 0.35 -2.58
N LYS A 99 4.75 0.20 -3.16
CA LYS A 99 4.90 -0.25 -4.55
C LYS A 99 4.31 -1.65 -4.75
N ARG A 100 4.50 -2.57 -3.78
CA ARG A 100 3.94 -3.92 -3.82
C ARG A 100 2.41 -3.92 -3.75
N ILE A 101 1.83 -3.04 -2.93
CA ILE A 101 0.37 -2.87 -2.82
C ILE A 101 -0.20 -2.36 -4.15
N ASN A 102 0.46 -1.37 -4.75
CA ASN A 102 -0.01 -0.74 -5.99
C ASN A 102 0.30 -1.55 -7.27
N ALA A 103 0.94 -2.71 -7.15
CA ALA A 103 1.22 -3.56 -8.30
C ALA A 103 -0.07 -4.19 -8.84
N THR A 104 -0.37 -3.93 -10.11
CA THR A 104 -1.53 -4.51 -10.82
C THR A 104 -1.18 -5.70 -11.68
N THR A 105 0.12 -6.04 -11.78
CA THR A 105 0.64 -7.19 -12.51
C THR A 105 1.41 -8.11 -11.58
N VAL A 106 1.43 -9.41 -11.93
CA VAL A 106 2.22 -10.42 -11.18
C VAL A 106 3.72 -10.11 -11.25
N GLU A 107 4.21 -9.59 -12.37
CA GLU A 107 5.61 -9.22 -12.56
C GLU A 107 6.01 -8.08 -11.61
N ASP A 108 5.23 -7.00 -11.56
CA ASP A 108 5.51 -5.86 -10.66
C ASP A 108 5.43 -6.26 -9.20
N ALA A 109 4.46 -7.10 -8.85
CA ALA A 109 4.30 -7.64 -7.51
C ALA A 109 5.52 -8.47 -7.09
N THR A 110 5.97 -9.38 -7.95
CA THR A 110 7.13 -10.24 -7.70
C THR A 110 8.40 -9.41 -7.56
N LYS A 111 8.61 -8.42 -8.44
CA LYS A 111 9.77 -7.52 -8.38
C LYS A 111 9.79 -6.72 -7.08
N ALA A 112 8.64 -6.22 -6.64
CA ALA A 112 8.55 -5.51 -5.37
C ALA A 112 8.83 -6.43 -4.18
N GLU A 113 8.36 -7.68 -4.19
CA GLU A 113 8.67 -8.68 -3.16
C GLU A 113 10.17 -8.99 -3.07
N THR A 114 10.84 -9.17 -4.21
CA THR A 114 12.29 -9.35 -4.25
C THR A 114 13.02 -8.17 -3.60
N HIS A 115 12.67 -6.94 -3.99
CA HIS A 115 13.31 -5.76 -3.41
C HIS A 115 12.99 -5.57 -1.93
N ILE A 116 11.79 -5.94 -1.46
CA ILE A 116 11.47 -5.94 -0.02
C ILE A 116 12.39 -6.90 0.72
N ALA A 117 12.60 -8.11 0.20
CA ALA A 117 13.51 -9.08 0.81
C ALA A 117 14.96 -8.58 0.84
N GLU A 118 15.43 -7.96 -0.25
CA GLU A 118 16.75 -7.33 -0.33
C GLU A 118 16.90 -6.19 0.68
N GLU A 119 15.91 -5.30 0.81
CA GLU A 119 15.96 -4.19 1.75
C GLU A 119 15.94 -4.68 3.21
N ARG A 120 15.15 -5.72 3.52
CA ARG A 120 15.19 -6.39 4.85
C ARG A 120 16.55 -7.00 5.15
N SER A 121 17.19 -7.63 4.16
CA SER A 121 18.55 -8.16 4.30
C SER A 121 19.56 -7.04 4.56
N LYS A 122 19.47 -5.94 3.80
CA LYS A 122 20.30 -4.75 3.97
C LYS A 122 20.13 -4.10 5.34
N ILE A 123 18.91 -3.99 5.87
CA ILE A 123 18.66 -3.50 7.23
C ILE A 123 19.40 -4.37 8.27
N ASN A 124 19.33 -5.69 8.13
CA ASN A 124 20.05 -6.61 9.00
C ASN A 124 21.57 -6.45 8.90
N GLN A 125 22.09 -6.34 7.68
CA GLN A 125 23.53 -6.13 7.45
C GLN A 125 24.01 -4.81 8.06
N LYS A 126 23.25 -3.72 7.90
CA LYS A 126 23.59 -2.41 8.47
C LYS A 126 23.66 -2.43 9.98
N ALA A 127 22.83 -3.24 10.64
CA ALA A 127 22.90 -3.41 12.08
C ALA A 127 24.11 -4.26 12.50
N LEU A 128 24.47 -5.30 11.74
CA LEU A 128 25.70 -6.08 11.96
C LEU A 128 26.96 -5.22 11.79
N ASP A 129 26.95 -4.30 10.83
CA ASP A 129 28.03 -3.35 10.56
C ASP A 129 28.06 -2.18 11.56
N ASN A 130 27.22 -2.20 12.61
CA ASN A 130 27.04 -1.14 13.61
C ASN A 130 26.64 0.24 13.03
N LYS A 131 26.10 0.26 11.81
CA LYS A 131 25.64 1.47 11.13
C LYS A 131 24.32 1.96 11.73
N ILE A 132 23.42 1.04 12.06
CA ILE A 132 22.21 1.31 12.86
C ILE A 132 22.24 0.51 14.17
N THR A 133 21.45 0.94 15.16
CA THR A 133 21.32 0.18 16.41
C THR A 133 20.45 -1.06 16.20
N THR A 134 20.58 -2.06 17.08
CA THR A 134 19.67 -3.22 17.05
C THR A 134 18.22 -2.79 17.29
N ALA A 135 17.98 -1.80 18.17
CA ALA A 135 16.64 -1.25 18.41
C ALA A 135 16.04 -0.59 17.16
N ASP A 136 16.82 0.22 16.44
CA ASP A 136 16.38 0.83 15.17
C ASP A 136 16.06 -0.26 14.13
N ARG A 137 16.91 -1.28 14.00
CA ARG A 137 16.68 -2.42 13.09
C ARG A 137 15.35 -3.11 13.39
N ASP A 138 15.12 -3.47 14.65
CA ASP A 138 13.91 -4.15 15.07
C ASP A 138 12.66 -3.28 14.84
N ALA A 139 12.74 -1.98 15.14
CA ALA A 139 11.66 -1.03 14.90
C ALA A 139 11.33 -0.88 13.41
N ILE A 140 12.35 -0.82 12.53
CA ILE A 140 12.15 -0.74 11.07
C ILE A 140 11.49 -2.01 10.55
N LEU A 141 11.99 -3.18 10.94
CA LEU A 141 11.44 -4.45 10.48
C LEU A 141 10.00 -4.64 10.95
N LYS A 142 9.72 -4.31 12.22
CA LYS A 142 8.36 -4.32 12.76
C LYS A 142 7.45 -3.36 12.00
N TYR A 143 7.89 -2.15 11.72
CA TYR A 143 7.13 -1.18 10.95
C TYR A 143 6.75 -1.73 9.55
N GLY A 144 7.69 -2.36 8.85
CA GLY A 144 7.40 -3.03 7.59
C GLY A 144 6.41 -4.19 7.71
N ASP A 145 6.55 -5.02 8.75
CA ASP A 145 5.64 -6.14 9.00
C ASP A 145 4.22 -5.65 9.37
N ASP A 146 4.11 -4.59 10.16
CA ASP A 146 2.83 -3.95 10.50
C ASP A 146 2.13 -3.40 9.24
N MET A 147 2.87 -2.76 8.32
CA MET A 147 2.33 -2.30 7.04
C MET A 147 1.80 -3.46 6.18
N ILE A 148 2.57 -4.55 6.07
CA ILE A 148 2.17 -5.75 5.31
C ILE A 148 0.92 -6.39 5.92
N ALA A 149 0.87 -6.51 7.26
CA ALA A 149 -0.27 -7.07 7.97
C ALA A 149 -1.53 -6.22 7.80
N ALA A 150 -1.40 -4.89 7.92
CA ALA A 150 -2.48 -3.94 7.71
C ALA A 150 -3.04 -4.03 6.27
N ALA A 151 -2.15 -4.05 5.27
CA ALA A 151 -2.54 -4.18 3.87
C ALA A 151 -3.31 -5.48 3.58
N LYS A 152 -2.81 -6.62 4.07
CA LYS A 152 -3.48 -7.93 3.88
C LYS A 152 -4.86 -7.97 4.53
N THR A 153 -4.95 -7.48 5.78
CA THR A 153 -6.21 -7.44 6.53
C THR A 153 -7.24 -6.57 5.81
N ALA A 154 -6.83 -5.40 5.33
CA ALA A 154 -7.72 -4.45 4.66
C ALA A 154 -8.20 -4.93 3.28
N ALA A 155 -7.34 -5.62 2.53
CA ALA A 155 -7.70 -6.21 1.23
C ALA A 155 -8.48 -7.54 1.34
N GLY A 156 -8.80 -8.01 2.56
CA GLY A 156 -9.51 -9.28 2.75
C GLY A 156 -8.71 -10.51 2.31
N LEU A 157 -7.39 -10.38 2.17
CA LEU A 157 -6.47 -11.46 1.81
C LEU A 157 -6.10 -12.24 3.08
N GLN A 158 -6.93 -13.23 3.45
CA GLN A 158 -6.64 -14.18 4.55
C GLN A 158 -6.07 -15.49 4.01
#